data_AF-A0A1B7THJ5-F1
#
_entry.id   AF-A0A1B7THJ5-F1
#
_cell.length_a   1.000
_cell.length_b   1.000
_cell.length_c   1.000
_cell.angle_alpha   90.00
_cell.angle_beta   90.00
_cell.angle_gamma   90.00
#
_symmetry.space_group_name_H-M   'P 1'
#
loop_
_entity.id
_entity.type
_entity.pdbx_description
1 polymer ?
#
loop_
_entity_poly.entity_id
_entity_poly.type
_entity_poly.pdbx_seq_one_letter_code
_entity_poly.pdbx_strand_id
1 'polypeptide(L)'
;WTFREEEILTKSIQKYGTNKWNKIATLLMKKSAIQCKLRWEEYLLPKIHDNKQTTFNSDEDKQLLNLYNIYKDQWKTIAETMGKTAASCLIRYNELI
;
A
#
# COMPACT_ATOMS: atom_id res chain seq x y z
N TRP A 1 14.28 -10.93 -9.74
CA TRP A 1 12.93 -10.36 -9.68
C TRP A 1 12.82 -9.34 -10.77
N THR A 2 12.27 -9.77 -11.90
CA THR A 2 11.88 -8.88 -13.01
C THR A 2 10.48 -8.33 -12.75
N PHE A 3 10.12 -7.24 -13.41
CA PHE A 3 8.78 -6.66 -13.31
C PHE A 3 7.66 -7.69 -13.58
N ARG A 4 7.86 -8.58 -14.57
CA ARG A 4 6.91 -9.65 -14.89
C ARG A 4 6.79 -10.69 -13.77
N GLU A 5 7.89 -11.07 -13.13
CA GLU A 5 7.87 -11.97 -11.97
C GLU A 5 7.16 -11.33 -10.77
N GLU A 6 7.37 -10.03 -10.54
CA GLU A 6 6.71 -9.29 -9.46
C GLU A 6 5.21 -9.10 -9.70
N GLU A 7 4.79 -8.87 -10.95
CA GLU A 7 3.39 -8.80 -11.32
C GLU A 7 2.68 -10.14 -11.09
N ILE A 8 3.30 -11.24 -11.53
CA ILE A 8 2.78 -12.60 -11.29
C ILE A 8 2.71 -12.89 -9.79
N LEU A 9 3.74 -12.52 -9.01
CA LEU A 9 3.76 -12.69 -7.56
C LEU A 9 2.60 -11.93 -6.89
N THR A 10 2.43 -10.65 -7.21
CA THR A 10 1.37 -9.79 -6.66
C THR A 10 -0.02 -10.33 -7.00
N LYS A 11 -0.28 -10.66 -8.28
CA LYS A 11 -1.57 -11.22 -8.72
C LYS A 11 -1.86 -12.57 -8.05
N SER A 12 -0.83 -13.41 -7.89
CA SER A 12 -0.98 -14.72 -7.25
C SER A 12 -1.31 -14.59 -5.77
N ILE A 13 -0.71 -13.63 -5.07
CA ILE A 13 -1.00 -13.38 -3.65
C ILE A 13 -2.38 -12.75 -3.48
N GLN A 14 -2.79 -11.85 -4.36
CA GLN A 14 -4.17 -11.34 -4.37
C GLN A 14 -5.20 -12.47 -4.55
N LYS A 15 -4.88 -13.47 -5.37
CA LYS A 15 -5.77 -14.61 -5.64
C LYS A 15 -5.77 -15.70 -4.56
N TYR A 16 -4.60 -16.03 -4.00
CA TYR A 16 -4.43 -17.19 -3.11
C TYR A 16 -4.12 -16.84 -1.66
N GLY A 17 -3.85 -15.57 -1.37
CA GLY A 17 -3.38 -15.08 -0.07
C GLY A 17 -1.91 -15.39 0.20
N THR A 18 -1.40 -14.85 1.32
CA THR A 18 -0.02 -15.02 1.79
C THR A 18 0.23 -16.35 2.51
N ASN A 19 -0.71 -17.29 2.48
CA ASN A 19 -0.56 -18.59 3.17
C ASN A 19 -0.20 -19.73 2.21
N LYS A 20 -0.20 -19.50 0.89
CA LYS A 20 -0.04 -20.54 -0.14
C LYS A 20 1.21 -20.34 -1.01
N TRP A 21 2.36 -20.07 -0.38
CA TRP A 21 3.64 -19.81 -1.05
C TRP A 21 4.11 -20.93 -1.99
N ASN A 22 3.89 -22.19 -1.63
CA ASN A 22 4.24 -23.32 -2.48
C ASN A 22 3.49 -23.27 -3.82
N LYS A 23 2.20 -22.92 -3.80
CA LYS A 23 1.40 -22.76 -5.01
C LYS A 23 1.86 -21.55 -5.83
N ILE A 24 2.17 -20.44 -5.16
CA ILE A 24 2.67 -19.23 -5.81
C ILE A 24 4.02 -19.49 -6.51
N ALA A 25 4.94 -20.23 -5.87
CA ALA A 25 6.23 -20.60 -6.43
C ALA A 25 6.10 -21.43 -7.71
N THR A 26 5.08 -22.32 -7.82
CA THR A 26 4.87 -23.10 -9.06
C THR A 26 4.52 -22.23 -10.27
N LEU A 27 4.02 -21.00 -10.07
CA LEU A 27 3.71 -20.06 -11.14
C LEU A 27 4.95 -19.24 -11.58
N LEU A 28 6.03 -19.31 -10.83
CA LEU A 28 7.27 -18.58 -11.06
C LEU A 28 8.40 -19.56 -11.37
N MET A 29 8.78 -19.65 -12.65
CA MET A 29 9.89 -20.51 -13.05
C MET A 29 11.19 -20.11 -12.32
N LYS A 30 11.89 -21.11 -11.77
CA LYS A 30 13.15 -20.95 -11.02
C LYS A 30 13.04 -20.10 -9.74
N LYS A 31 11.87 -20.00 -9.10
CA LYS A 31 11.71 -19.38 -7.78
C LYS A 31 11.19 -20.38 -6.76
N SER A 32 11.75 -20.35 -5.56
CA SER A 32 11.27 -21.15 -4.43
C SER A 32 10.20 -20.41 -3.63
N ALA A 33 9.40 -21.15 -2.86
CA ALA A 33 8.39 -20.58 -1.97
C ALA A 33 8.99 -19.59 -0.96
N ILE A 34 10.18 -19.92 -0.44
CA ILE A 34 10.93 -19.07 0.50
C ILE A 34 11.33 -17.75 -0.18
N GLN A 35 11.86 -17.80 -1.41
CA GLN A 35 12.21 -16.60 -2.17
C GLN A 35 10.99 -15.72 -2.46
N CYS A 36 9.84 -16.32 -2.77
CA CYS A 36 8.59 -15.58 -3.02
C CYS A 36 8.09 -14.88 -1.75
N LYS A 37 8.14 -15.56 -0.60
CA LYS A 37 7.76 -15.00 0.70
C LYS A 37 8.65 -13.81 1.07
N LEU A 38 9.98 -14.00 1.04
CA LEU A 38 10.95 -12.94 1.34
C LEU A 38 10.75 -11.73 0.43
N ARG A 39 10.57 -11.95 -0.89
CA ARG A 39 10.33 -10.83 -1.81
C ARG A 39 9.06 -10.07 -1.48
N TRP A 40 8.00 -10.80 -1.14
CA TRP A 40 6.74 -10.17 -0.77
C TRP A 40 6.89 -9.34 0.51
N GLU A 41 7.45 -9.92 1.57
CA GLU A 41 7.58 -9.28 2.88
C GLU A 41 8.56 -8.10 2.88
N GLU A 42 9.71 -8.24 2.21
CA GLU A 42 10.77 -7.22 2.27
C GLU A 42 10.63 -6.10 1.21
N TYR A 43 9.98 -6.38 0.08
CA TYR A 43 9.98 -5.43 -1.06
C TYR A 43 8.60 -5.06 -1.58
N LEU A 44 7.64 -5.99 -1.65
CA LEU A 44 6.33 -5.70 -2.25
C LEU A 44 5.33 -5.20 -1.21
N LEU A 45 5.29 -5.77 -0.01
CA LEU A 45 4.45 -5.32 1.09
C LEU A 45 4.70 -3.84 1.44
N PRO A 46 5.95 -3.40 1.66
CA PRO A 46 6.25 -1.99 1.90
C PRO A 46 5.80 -1.14 0.71
N LYS A 47 6.15 -1.49 -0.53
CA LYS A 47 5.73 -0.73 -1.72
C LYS A 47 4.21 -0.62 -1.89
N ILE A 48 3.46 -1.66 -1.52
CA ILE A 48 1.99 -1.65 -1.57
C ILE A 48 1.44 -0.79 -0.43
N HIS A 49 2.04 -0.85 0.75
CA HIS A 49 1.66 -0.04 1.89
C HIS A 49 1.99 1.44 1.66
N ASP A 50 3.18 1.75 1.13
CA ASP A 50 3.58 3.09 0.69
C ASP A 50 2.63 3.62 -0.40
N ASN A 51 2.29 2.81 -1.41
CA ASN A 51 1.29 3.20 -2.42
C ASN A 51 -0.12 3.37 -1.84
N LYS A 52 -0.54 2.52 -0.89
CA LYS A 52 -1.84 2.68 -0.22
C LYS A 52 -1.88 3.89 0.70
N GLN A 53 -0.75 4.28 1.27
CA GLN A 53 -0.67 5.50 2.08
C GLN A 53 -0.71 6.75 1.19
N THR A 54 -0.11 6.73 0.00
CA THR A 54 -0.09 7.88 -0.90
C THR A 54 -1.28 7.98 -1.85
N THR A 55 -2.01 6.89 -2.09
CA THR A 55 -3.24 6.93 -2.88
C THR A 55 -4.43 7.31 -2.00
N PHE A 56 -4.95 8.51 -2.24
CA PHE A 56 -6.23 8.94 -1.70
C PHE A 56 -7.31 8.66 -2.73
N ASN A 57 -8.43 8.09 -2.29
CA ASN A 57 -9.63 8.04 -3.09
C ASN A 57 -10.46 9.33 -2.92
N SER A 58 -11.39 9.58 -3.83
CA SER A 58 -12.26 10.77 -3.80
C SER A 58 -13.07 10.91 -2.49
N ASP A 59 -13.36 9.78 -1.82
CA ASP A 59 -14.01 9.79 -0.50
C ASP A 59 -13.04 10.20 0.62
N GLU A 60 -11.79 9.70 0.58
CA GLU A 60 -10.73 10.10 1.51
C GLU A 60 -10.35 11.58 1.33
N ASP A 61 -10.41 12.11 0.11
CA ASP A 61 -10.18 13.54 -0.16
C ASP A 61 -11.23 14.42 0.53
N LYS A 62 -12.51 14.02 0.46
CA LYS A 62 -13.60 14.73 1.17
C LYS A 62 -13.43 14.61 2.68
N GLN A 63 -13.05 13.43 3.16
CA GLN A 63 -12.77 13.22 4.58
C GLN A 63 -11.60 14.08 5.05
N LEU A 64 -10.52 14.17 4.26
CA LEU A 64 -9.35 15.01 4.54
C LEU A 64 -9.73 16.49 4.67
N LEU A 65 -10.52 17.02 3.72
CA LEU A 65 -11.00 18.40 3.75
C LEU A 65 -11.93 18.67 4.95
N ASN A 66 -12.80 17.71 5.28
CA ASN A 66 -13.69 17.83 6.43
C ASN A 66 -12.92 17.83 7.76
N LEU A 67 -11.96 16.90 7.91
CA LEU A 67 -11.09 16.83 9.08
C LEU A 67 -10.21 18.08 9.20
N TYR A 68 -9.73 18.63 8.08
CA TYR A 68 -9.01 19.90 8.09
C TYR A 68 -9.89 21.06 8.59
N ASN A 69 -11.15 21.14 8.18
CA ASN A 69 -12.08 22.15 8.67
C ASN A 69 -12.34 22.05 10.18
N ILE A 70 -12.31 20.84 10.75
CA ILE A 70 -12.54 20.59 12.18
C ILE A 70 -11.28 20.87 13.00
N TYR A 71 -10.14 20.31 12.61
CA TYR A 71 -8.93 20.29 13.44
C TYR A 71 -7.87 21.32 13.06
N LYS A 72 -7.95 21.93 11.85
CA LYS A 72 -7.06 22.97 11.27
C LYS A 72 -5.55 22.83 11.57
N ASP A 73 -4.78 22.44 10.56
CA ASP A 73 -3.31 22.24 10.61
C ASP A 73 -2.80 21.19 11.62
N GLN A 74 -3.70 20.50 12.34
CA GLN A 74 -3.36 19.38 13.22
C GLN A 74 -3.16 18.08 12.43
N TRP A 75 -2.17 18.06 11.54
CA TRP A 75 -1.91 16.94 10.63
C TRP A 75 -1.67 15.60 11.33
N LYS A 76 -1.13 15.59 12.56
CA LYS A 76 -0.97 14.37 13.36
C LYS A 76 -2.32 13.74 13.71
N THR A 77 -3.23 14.52 14.26
CA THR A 77 -4.59 14.10 14.62
C THR A 77 -5.39 13.65 13.40
N ILE A 78 -5.29 14.42 12.31
CA ILE A 78 -5.96 14.10 11.04
C ILE A 78 -5.44 12.76 10.49
N ALA A 79 -4.12 12.56 10.50
CA ALA A 79 -3.49 11.35 10.01
C ALA A 79 -3.81 10.11 10.85
N GLU A 80 -3.85 10.23 12.18
CA GLU A 80 -4.31 9.16 13.08
C GLU A 80 -5.76 8.75 12.77
N THR A 81 -6.62 9.74 12.52
CA THR A 81 -8.04 9.49 12.16
C THR A 81 -8.17 8.82 10.79
N MET A 82 -7.31 9.18 9.84
CA MET A 82 -7.30 8.63 8.49
C MET A 82 -6.55 7.29 8.39
N GLY A 83 -5.81 6.88 9.42
CA GLY A 83 -4.89 5.74 9.35
C GLY A 83 -3.74 5.94 8.34
N LYS A 84 -3.36 7.20 8.09
CA LYS A 84 -2.33 7.60 7.12
C LYS A 84 -1.18 8.29 7.85
N THR A 85 -0.13 8.68 7.14
CA THR A 85 0.95 9.51 7.72
C THR A 85 0.61 11.00 7.60
N ALA A 86 1.04 11.79 8.58
CA ALA A 86 0.83 13.25 8.58
C ALA A 86 1.42 13.93 7.35
N ALA A 87 2.60 13.47 6.90
CA ALA A 87 3.23 13.95 5.68
C ALA A 87 2.35 13.69 4.44
N SER A 88 1.76 12.49 4.34
CA SER A 88 0.89 12.15 3.21
C SER A 88 -0.40 12.98 3.19
N CYS A 89 -1.01 13.22 4.35
CA CYS A 89 -2.19 14.10 4.47
C CYS A 89 -1.90 15.54 4.07
N LEU A 90 -0.74 16.07 4.49
CA LEU A 90 -0.32 17.43 4.15
C LEU A 90 -0.03 17.57 2.65
N ILE A 91 0.72 16.62 2.07
CA ILE A 91 1.02 16.63 0.62
C ILE A 91 -0.28 16.60 -0.16
N ARG A 92 -1.20 15.69 0.18
CA ARG A 92 -2.48 15.57 -0.51
C ARG A 92 -3.34 16.82 -0.38
N TYR A 93 -3.45 17.39 0.82
CA TYR A 93 -4.22 18.61 1.01
C TYR A 93 -3.69 19.75 0.16
N ASN A 94 -2.37 19.90 0.05
CA ASN A 94 -1.75 20.90 -0.83
C ASN A 94 -2.02 20.65 -2.33
N GLU A 95 -2.31 19.43 -2.75
CA GLU A 95 -2.74 19.12 -4.13
C GLU A 95 -4.23 19.43 -4.38
N LEU A 96 -5.04 19.53 -3.32
CA LEU A 96 -6.50 19.73 -3.40
C LEU A 96 -6.93 21.20 -3.32
N ILE A 97 -6.07 22.09 -2.84
CA ILE A 97 -6.28 23.54 -2.76
C ILE A 97 -5.77 24.28 -4.00
#